data_AF-W4RKF2-F1
#
_entry.id   AF-W4RKF2-F1
#
_cell.length_a   1.000
_cell.length_b   1.000
_cell.length_c   1.000
_cell.angle_alpha   90.00
_cell.angle_beta   90.00
_cell.angle_gamma   90.00
#
_symmetry.space_group_name_H-M   'P 1'
#
loop_
_entity.id
_entity.type
_entity.pdbx_description
1 polymer ?
#
loop_
_entity_poly.entity_id
_entity_poly.type
_entity_poly.pdbx_seq_one_letter_code
_entity_poly.pdbx_strand_id
1 'polypeptide(L)' 'MKDANLVMTKITSSTSFSNELMAAAQQSDQKEVERMIQSTGIKKKPKITYNPDGITMNFVDYAGDKECCHIITQLRWV' A
#
# COMPACT_ATOMS: atom_id res chain seq x y z
N MET A 1 -0.67 -12.50 1.37
CA MET A 1 0.58 -12.12 2.10
C MET A 1 1.75 -11.64 1.22
N LYS A 2 2.09 -12.32 0.10
CA LYS A 2 3.18 -11.92 -0.81
C LYS A 2 3.06 -10.46 -1.31
N ASP A 3 1.84 -10.00 -1.56
CA ASP A 3 1.56 -8.66 -2.05
C ASP A 3 2.00 -7.56 -1.07
N ALA A 4 1.73 -7.74 0.24
CA ALA A 4 2.21 -6.81 1.26
C ALA A 4 3.75 -6.69 1.23
N ASN A 5 4.46 -7.82 1.09
CA ASN A 5 5.91 -7.82 1.02
C ASN A 5 6.44 -7.13 -0.25
N LEU A 6 5.78 -7.29 -1.40
CA LEU A 6 6.16 -6.60 -2.64
C LEU A 6 6.05 -5.08 -2.48
N VAL A 7 4.95 -4.60 -1.90
CA VAL A 7 4.76 -3.17 -1.65
C VAL A 7 5.81 -2.64 -0.68
N MET A 8 5.99 -3.30 0.47
CA MET A 8 6.98 -2.89 1.47
C MET A 8 8.39 -2.87 0.90
N THR A 9 8.76 -3.90 0.13
CA THR A 9 10.06 -3.96 -0.55
C THR A 9 10.23 -2.80 -1.52
N LYS A 10 9.20 -2.44 -2.29
CA LYS A 10 9.30 -1.33 -3.24
C LYS A 10 9.48 0.01 -2.53
N ILE A 11 8.77 0.23 -1.43
CA ILE A 11 8.89 1.44 -0.61
C ILE A 11 10.30 1.52 0.01
N THR A 12 10.78 0.46 0.65
CA THR A 12 12.08 0.50 1.36
C THR A 12 13.29 0.48 0.43
N SER A 13 13.16 -0.05 -0.79
CA SER A 13 14.26 -0.11 -1.76
C SER A 13 14.36 1.11 -2.68
N SER A 14 13.36 2.00 -2.69
CA SER A 14 13.30 3.14 -3.61
C SER A 14 12.82 4.40 -2.90
N THR A 15 13.78 5.26 -2.52
CA THR A 15 13.50 6.56 -1.90
C THR A 15 12.63 7.45 -2.81
N SER A 16 12.87 7.43 -4.13
CA SER A 16 12.04 8.19 -5.08
C SER A 16 10.58 7.74 -5.07
N PHE A 17 10.33 6.43 -5.14
CA PHE A 17 8.98 5.88 -5.06
C PHE A 17 8.29 6.26 -3.75
N SER A 18 9.02 6.17 -2.62
CA SER A 18 8.47 6.55 -1.31
C SER A 18 8.09 8.03 -1.25
N ASN A 19 8.94 8.92 -1.77
CA ASN A 19 8.67 10.35 -1.78
C ASN A 19 7.49 10.71 -2.69
N GLU A 20 7.41 10.10 -3.88
CA GLU A 20 6.28 10.28 -4.81
C GLU A 20 4.96 9.78 -4.20
N LEU A 21 5.00 8.61 -3.54
CA LEU A 21 3.82 8.03 -2.89
C LEU A 21 3.33 8.91 -1.74
N MET A 22 4.26 9.41 -0.92
CA MET A 22 3.97 10.37 0.14
C MET A 22 3.35 11.65 -0.43
N ALA A 23 3.93 12.21 -1.49
CA ALA A 23 3.45 13.44 -2.11
C ALA A 23 2.03 13.28 -2.68
N ALA A 24 1.75 12.15 -3.35
CA ALA A 24 0.41 11.82 -3.85
C ALA A 24 -0.61 11.68 -2.70
N ALA A 25 -0.23 11.00 -1.61
CA ALA A 25 -1.08 10.84 -0.43
C ALA A 25 -1.38 12.18 0.26
N GLN A 26 -0.38 13.06 0.42
CA GLN A 26 -0.56 14.38 1.02
C GLN A 26 -1.43 15.31 0.16
N GLN A 27 -1.42 15.15 -1.16
CA GLN A 27 -2.31 15.86 -2.09
C GLN A 27 -3.71 15.24 -2.17
N SER A 28 -3.98 14.18 -1.40
CA SER A 28 -5.23 13.41 -1.44
C SER A 28 -5.53 12.80 -2.81
N ASP A 29 -4.52 12.53 -3.64
CA ASP A 29 -4.69 11.89 -4.94
C ASP A 29 -4.81 10.37 -4.81
N GLN A 30 -6.02 9.91 -4.47
CA GLN A 30 -6.32 8.49 -4.28
C GLN A 30 -6.01 7.67 -5.52
N LYS A 31 -6.26 8.22 -6.71
CA LYS A 31 -6.07 7.49 -7.97
C LYS A 31 -4.59 7.22 -8.21
N GLU A 32 -3.74 8.21 -7.95
CA GLU A 32 -2.30 8.05 -8.12
C GLU A 32 -1.71 7.12 -7.07
N VAL A 33 -2.10 7.25 -5.79
CA VAL A 33 -1.69 6.33 -4.73
C VAL A 33 -2.02 4.88 -5.12
N GLU A 34 -3.24 4.62 -5.59
CA GLU A 34 -3.64 3.29 -6.02
C GLU A 34 -2.85 2.79 -7.24
N ARG A 35 -2.61 3.66 -8.23
CA ARG A 35 -1.81 3.34 -9.42
C ARG A 35 -0.39 2.94 -9.03
N MET A 36 0.24 3.71 -8.14
CA MET A 36 1.59 3.45 -7.64
C MET A 36 1.66 2.13 -6.88
N ILE A 37 0.72 1.86 -5.97
CA ILE A 37 0.68 0.59 -5.22
C ILE A 37 0.43 -0.61 -6.14
N GLN A 38 -0.41 -0.48 -7.17
CA GLN A 38 -0.59 -1.54 -8.18
C GLN A 38 0.66 -1.77 -9.02
N SER A 39 1.42 -0.71 -9.32
CA SER A 39 2.66 -0.79 -10.11
C SER A 39 3.77 -1.62 -9.45
N THR A 40 3.65 -1.94 -8.16
CA THR A 40 4.60 -2.83 -7.47
C THR A 40 4.42 -4.31 -7.83
N GLY A 41 3.43 -4.64 -8.68
CA GLY A 41 3.18 -6.00 -9.16
C GLY A 41 2.32 -6.85 -8.22
N ILE A 42 1.59 -6.23 -7.29
CA ILE A 42 0.60 -6.93 -6.48
C ILE A 42 -0.54 -7.48 -7.34
N LYS A 43 -1.14 -8.58 -6.89
CA LYS A 43 -2.27 -9.21 -7.61
C LYS A 43 -3.61 -8.73 -7.07
N LYS A 44 -3.69 -8.48 -5.76
CA LYS A 44 -4.89 -8.00 -5.10
C LYS A 44 -4.64 -6.63 -4.52
N LYS A 45 -5.50 -5.68 -4.88
CA LYS A 45 -5.47 -4.33 -4.34
C LYS A 45 -5.88 -4.35 -2.85
N PRO A 46 -5.05 -3.84 -1.92
CA PRO A 46 -5.46 -3.67 -0.54
C PRO A 46 -6.48 -2.53 -0.40
N LYS A 47 -7.19 -2.48 0.72
CA LYS A 47 -7.88 -1.25 1.13
C LYS A 47 -6.83 -0.26 1.61
N ILE A 48 -6.79 0.91 0.98
CA ILE A 48 -5.80 1.96 1.25
C ILE A 48 -6.50 3.14 1.92
N THR A 49 -5.92 3.62 3.01
CA THR A 49 -6.30 4.88 3.65
C THR A 49 -5.03 5.63 4.04
N TYR A 50 -5.02 6.94 3.93
CA TYR A 50 -3.86 7.75 4.28
C TYR A 50 -4.31 9.06 4.94
N ASN A 51 -3.37 9.69 5.62
CA ASN A 51 -3.47 11.03 6.16
C ASN A 51 -2.12 11.75 5.97
N PRO A 52 -2.01 13.02 6.35
CA PRO A 52 -0.74 13.75 6.24
C PRO A 52 0.45 13.13 6.98
N ASP A 53 0.23 12.15 7.87
CA ASP A 53 1.27 11.50 8.68
C ASP A 53 1.71 10.13 8.14
N GLY A 54 0.87 9.46 7.35
CA GLY A 54 1.15 8.12 6.88
C GLY A 54 0.12 7.49 5.96
N ILE A 55 0.39 6.24 5.61
CA ILE A 55 -0.48 5.37 4.81
C ILE A 55 -0.72 4.05 5.54
N THR A 56 -1.96 3.59 5.53
CA THR A 56 -2.40 2.29 6.02
C THR A 56 -2.91 1.46 4.87
N MET A 57 -2.42 0.23 4.76
CA MET A 57 -2.85 -0.73 3.74
C MET A 57 -3.33 -2.01 4.41
N ASN A 58 -4.58 -2.36 4.15
CA ASN A 58 -5.20 -3.57 4.64
C ASN A 58 -5.30 -4.60 3.50
N PHE A 59 -4.50 -5.66 3.60
CA PHE A 59 -4.47 -6.79 2.70
C PHE A 59 -5.31 -7.93 3.29
N VAL A 60 -6.37 -8.31 2.57
CA VAL A 60 -7.26 -9.41 2.95
C VAL A 60 -7.22 -10.51 1.89
N ASP A 61 -6.98 -11.75 2.32
CA ASP A 61 -7.06 -12.94 1.49
C ASP A 61 -8.22 -13.83 1.96
N TYR A 62 -8.87 -14.51 1.00
CA TYR A 62 -10.01 -15.38 1.23
C TYR A 62 -9.71 -16.79 0.72
N ALA A 63 -10.19 -17.80 1.45
CA ALA A 63 -10.22 -19.20 1.06
C ALA A 63 -11.69 -19.64 0.92
N GLY A 64 -12.21 -19.61 -0.31
CA GLY A 64 -13.65 -19.64 -0.55
C GLY A 64 -14.30 -18.36 -0.01
N ASP A 65 -15.38 -18.51 0.76
CA ASP A 65 -16.12 -17.37 1.33
C ASP A 65 -15.59 -16.91 2.70
N LYS A 66 -14.53 -17.52 3.20
CA LYS A 66 -13.95 -17.19 4.51
C LYS A 66 -12.65 -16.42 4.36
N GLU A 67 -12.53 -15.32 5.09
CA GLU A 67 -11.26 -14.62 5.28
C GLU A 67 -10.25 -15.58 5.92
N CYS A 68 -9.13 -15.82 5.24
CA CYS A 68 -8.12 -16.76 5.71
C CYS A 68 -6.91 -16.03 6.32
N CYS A 69 -6.61 -14.83 5.81
CA CYS A 69 -5.44 -14.06 6.23
C CYS A 69 -5.69 -12.57 6.10
N HIS A 70 -5.16 -11.82 7.07
CA HIS A 70 -5.29 -10.37 7.14
C HIS A 70 -3.94 -9.79 7.55
N ILE A 71 -3.43 -8.83 6.78
CA ILE A 71 -2.25 -8.05 7.15
C ILE A 71 -2.59 -6.58 7.02
N ILE A 72 -2.41 -5.83 8.11
CA ILE A 72 -2.46 -4.38 8.10
C ILE A 72 -1.02 -3.88 8.18
N THR A 73 -0.60 -3.10 7.20
CA THR A 73 0.67 -2.36 7.26
C THR A 73 0.37 -0.88 7.45
N GLN A 74 1.16 -0.25 8.32
CA GLN A 74 1.12 1.19 8.55
C GLN A 74 2.53 1.72 8.35
N LEU A 75 2.66 2.74 7.50
CA LEU A 75 3.90 3.42 7.24
C LEU A 75 3.70 4.90 7.56
N ARG A 76 4.66 5.47 8.30
CA ARG A 76 4.68 6.88 8.64
C ARG A 76 5.71 7.60 7.79
N TRP A 77 5.38 8.81 7.39
CA TRP A 77 6.33 9.74 6.77
C TRP A 77 7.33 10.22 7.84
N VAL A 78 8.59 10.40 7.47
CA VAL A 78 9.66 10.89 8.37
C VAL A 78 10.32 12.10 7.74
#